data_AF-A0A0G1BK55-F1
#
_entry.id   AF-A0A0G1BK55-F1
#
_cell.length_a   1.000
_cell.length_b   1.000
_cell.length_c   1.000
_cell.angle_alpha   90.00
_cell.angle_beta   90.00
_cell.angle_gamma   90.00
#
_symmetry.space_group_name_H-M   'P 1'
#
loop_
_entity.id
_entity.type
_entity.pdbx_description
1 polymer ?
#
loop_
_entity_poly.entity_id
_entity_poly.type
_entity_poly.pdbx_seq_one_letter_code
_entity_poly.pdbx_strand_id
1 'polypeptide(L)'
;MSNHTNIPIGLTYDDILLVPKRSKIAHRHDVSTRTKLTRNITLEIPFISANMDTVTESRMAISLAHRGGLGIIHRFMSMEKQAAEVKKVKRHEGFILYKPFTLFPWSTVTEARLKAEETKVSSFIITDEKDRVKGILTRRDLIFAENNAGPVSEIMTPEDKLIAAPQNITYKKAKEILKKHKIEKLPLVDRNNKLIGLITAKSIEHQTLYKSATTDRYGRLRVGAAVGAVGDFMDRAKALIEAGVDA
;
A
#
# COMPACT_ATOMS: atom_id res chain seq x y z
N MET A 1 -24.92 -62.28 6.25
CA MET A 1 -23.74 -61.76 6.96
C MET A 1 -23.49 -60.36 6.45
N SER A 2 -23.85 -59.36 7.25
CA SER A 2 -23.97 -57.96 6.84
C SER A 2 -22.58 -57.34 6.67
N ASN A 3 -22.38 -56.69 5.52
CA ASN A 3 -21.16 -56.00 5.10
C ASN A 3 -20.56 -55.15 6.22
N HIS A 4 -19.33 -55.48 6.62
CA HIS A 4 -18.53 -54.64 7.50
C HIS A 4 -18.31 -53.26 6.84
N THR A 5 -18.67 -52.22 7.58
CA THR A 5 -18.49 -50.79 7.30
C THR A 5 -17.10 -50.47 6.77
N ASN A 6 -17.05 -49.94 5.55
CA ASN A 6 -15.84 -49.48 4.88
C ASN A 6 -15.39 -48.14 5.49
N ILE A 7 -14.65 -48.19 6.62
CA ILE A 7 -14.13 -47.00 7.30
C ILE A 7 -12.92 -46.49 6.51
N PRO A 8 -12.92 -45.22 6.04
CA PRO A 8 -11.81 -44.68 5.28
C PRO A 8 -10.57 -44.49 6.16
N ILE A 9 -9.41 -44.86 5.63
CA ILE A 9 -8.10 -44.66 6.27
C ILE A 9 -7.73 -43.18 6.18
N GLY A 10 -7.29 -42.59 7.30
CA GLY A 10 -6.68 -41.25 7.36
C GLY A 10 -5.16 -41.35 7.45
N LEU A 11 -4.45 -40.46 6.75
CA LEU A 11 -2.99 -40.36 6.76
C LEU A 11 -2.57 -38.93 7.15
N THR A 12 -1.45 -38.79 7.85
CA THR A 12 -0.78 -37.52 8.18
C THR A 12 0.54 -37.36 7.41
N TYR A 13 1.27 -36.26 7.64
CA TYR A 13 2.50 -35.93 6.93
C TYR A 13 3.61 -36.98 7.11
N ASP A 14 3.75 -37.53 8.32
CA ASP A 14 4.83 -38.49 8.64
C ASP A 14 4.55 -39.91 8.11
N ASP A 15 3.32 -40.19 7.66
CA ASP A 15 2.94 -41.50 7.13
C ASP A 15 3.40 -41.70 5.67
N ILE A 16 3.82 -40.63 4.98
CA ILE A 16 4.08 -40.65 3.54
C ILE A 16 5.39 -39.95 3.16
N LEU A 17 5.95 -40.35 2.02
CA LEU A 17 7.11 -39.72 1.41
C LEU A 17 6.83 -39.44 -0.08
N LEU A 18 7.40 -38.35 -0.60
CA LEU A 18 7.32 -38.04 -2.03
C LEU A 18 8.35 -38.87 -2.80
N VAL A 19 7.89 -39.69 -3.74
CA VAL A 19 8.77 -40.46 -4.63
C VAL A 19 9.43 -39.52 -5.65
N PRO A 20 10.77 -39.42 -5.69
CA PRO A 20 11.47 -38.56 -6.65
C PRO A 20 11.15 -38.95 -8.11
N LYS A 21 10.97 -37.94 -8.97
CA LYS A 21 10.79 -38.11 -10.41
C LYS A 21 11.76 -37.22 -11.17
N ARG A 22 12.11 -37.62 -12.41
CA ARG A 22 12.97 -36.83 -13.30
C ARG A 22 12.34 -35.45 -13.55
N SER A 23 13.07 -34.38 -13.23
CA SER A 23 12.68 -33.01 -13.51
C SER A 23 13.33 -32.52 -14.81
N LYS A 24 12.63 -31.64 -15.54
CA LYS A 24 13.17 -30.88 -16.67
C LYS A 24 13.74 -29.51 -16.25
N ILE A 25 13.61 -29.16 -14.97
CA ILE A 25 14.06 -27.88 -14.43
C ILE A 25 15.59 -27.94 -14.25
N ALA A 26 16.30 -27.02 -14.89
CA ALA A 26 17.76 -26.98 -14.87
C ALA A 26 18.32 -26.42 -13.56
N HIS A 27 17.71 -25.36 -13.02
CA HIS A 27 18.15 -24.73 -11.77
C HIS A 27 17.03 -24.60 -10.75
N ARG A 28 17.38 -24.78 -9.47
CA ARG A 28 16.43 -24.63 -8.34
C ARG A 28 15.74 -23.25 -8.31
N HIS A 29 16.40 -22.21 -8.82
CA HIS A 29 15.87 -20.85 -8.87
C HIS A 29 14.74 -20.68 -9.90
N ASP A 30 14.59 -21.61 -10.84
CA ASP A 30 13.54 -21.58 -11.86
C ASP A 30 12.22 -22.18 -11.35
N VAL A 31 12.22 -22.79 -10.16
CA VAL A 31 11.02 -23.35 -9.54
C VAL A 31 10.12 -22.22 -9.03
N SER A 32 8.88 -22.16 -9.52
CA SER A 32 7.88 -21.22 -9.01
C SER A 32 7.10 -21.84 -7.85
N THR A 33 7.05 -21.13 -6.73
CA THR A 33 6.21 -21.47 -5.56
C THR A 33 4.93 -20.63 -5.50
N ARG A 34 4.64 -19.89 -6.57
CA ARG A 34 3.45 -19.05 -6.69
C ARG A 34 2.19 -19.89 -6.55
N THR A 35 1.25 -19.45 -5.72
CA THR A 35 0.00 -20.18 -5.47
C THR A 35 -1.20 -19.23 -5.37
N LYS A 36 -2.41 -19.77 -5.58
CA LYS A 36 -3.67 -19.02 -5.40
C LYS A 36 -4.25 -19.31 -4.03
N LEU A 37 -4.39 -18.27 -3.21
CA LEU A 37 -5.11 -18.35 -1.95
C LEU A 37 -6.63 -18.28 -2.17
N THR A 38 -7.07 -17.34 -3.00
CA THR A 38 -8.47 -17.21 -3.41
C THR A 38 -8.57 -17.10 -4.93
N ARG A 39 -9.78 -17.00 -5.47
CA ARG A 39 -10.00 -16.73 -6.91
C ARG A 39 -9.26 -15.47 -7.39
N ASN A 40 -9.09 -14.48 -6.50
CA ASN A 40 -8.58 -13.14 -6.82
C ASN A 40 -7.25 -12.78 -6.12
N ILE A 41 -6.72 -13.67 -5.27
CA ILE A 41 -5.49 -13.43 -4.51
C ILE A 41 -4.47 -14.51 -4.85
N THR A 42 -3.37 -14.08 -5.45
CA THR A 42 -2.19 -14.90 -5.74
C THR A 42 -1.06 -14.47 -4.81
N LEU A 43 -0.38 -15.45 -4.21
CA LEU A 43 0.79 -15.27 -3.37
C LEU A 43 2.03 -15.71 -4.15
N GLU A 44 3.16 -15.06 -3.92
CA GLU A 44 4.44 -15.47 -4.50
C GLU A 44 5.03 -16.69 -3.79
N ILE A 45 4.72 -16.83 -2.48
CA ILE A 45 5.08 -18.00 -1.68
C ILE A 45 3.83 -18.55 -0.95
N PRO A 46 3.73 -19.88 -0.72
CA PRO A 46 2.54 -20.50 -0.16
C PRO A 46 2.51 -20.41 1.38
N PHE A 47 2.80 -19.23 1.93
CA PHE A 47 2.84 -19.00 3.38
C PHE A 47 1.81 -17.98 3.83
N ILE A 48 1.07 -18.37 4.86
CA ILE A 48 0.10 -17.53 5.57
C ILE A 48 0.39 -17.63 7.05
N SER A 49 0.40 -16.50 7.76
CA SER A 49 0.56 -16.52 9.21
C SER A 49 -0.77 -16.78 9.91
N ALA A 50 -0.73 -17.58 10.98
CA ALA A 50 -1.91 -17.93 11.75
C ALA A 50 -2.56 -16.70 12.39
N ASN A 51 -3.90 -16.70 12.47
CA ASN A 51 -4.72 -15.63 13.04
C ASN A 51 -4.75 -15.63 14.57
N MET A 52 -3.57 -15.74 15.19
CA MET A 52 -3.38 -15.81 16.64
C MET A 52 -2.75 -14.51 17.16
N ASP A 53 -3.10 -14.13 18.39
CA ASP A 53 -2.61 -12.94 19.08
C ASP A 53 -1.08 -12.95 19.27
N THR A 54 -0.52 -14.12 19.53
CA THR A 54 0.92 -14.33 19.68
C THR A 54 1.69 -14.39 18.37
N VAL A 55 0.99 -14.40 17.22
CA VAL A 55 1.60 -14.63 15.90
C VAL A 55 1.44 -13.42 14.98
N THR A 56 0.22 -12.91 14.80
CA THR A 56 -0.06 -11.99 13.69
C THR A 56 -0.79 -10.72 14.08
N GLU A 57 -0.01 -9.66 14.28
CA GLU A 57 -0.44 -8.26 14.19
C GLU A 57 0.20 -7.58 12.95
N SER A 58 0.06 -6.26 12.80
CA SER A 58 0.53 -5.52 11.63
C SER A 58 1.99 -5.80 11.28
N ARG A 59 2.89 -5.88 12.27
CA ARG A 59 4.32 -6.13 12.04
C ARG A 59 4.59 -7.45 11.30
N MET A 60 3.93 -8.54 11.73
CA MET A 60 4.05 -9.85 11.07
C MET A 60 3.42 -9.81 9.68
N ALA A 61 2.21 -9.25 9.57
CA ALA A 61 1.50 -9.16 8.30
C ALA A 61 2.29 -8.37 7.24
N ILE A 62 2.88 -7.24 7.63
CA ILE A 62 3.79 -6.44 6.78
C ILE A 62 4.97 -7.28 6.33
N SER A 63 5.68 -7.89 7.27
CA SER A 63 6.90 -8.66 6.98
C SER A 63 6.63 -9.82 6.02
N LEU A 64 5.54 -10.56 6.25
CA LEU A 64 5.16 -11.69 5.42
C LEU A 64 4.67 -11.24 4.04
N ALA A 65 3.88 -10.17 3.96
CA ALA A 65 3.43 -9.61 2.69
C ALA A 65 4.61 -9.14 1.82
N HIS A 66 5.65 -8.52 2.39
CA HIS A 66 6.88 -8.16 1.67
C HIS A 66 7.62 -9.35 1.07
N ARG A 67 7.57 -10.51 1.75
CA ARG A 67 8.17 -11.76 1.27
C ARG A 67 7.28 -12.51 0.28
N GLY A 68 6.05 -12.06 0.08
CA GLY A 68 5.11 -12.63 -0.89
C GLY A 68 4.09 -13.62 -0.33
N GLY A 69 3.98 -13.68 1.01
CA GLY A 69 2.90 -14.39 1.69
C GLY A 69 1.75 -13.46 2.05
N LEU A 70 0.93 -13.85 3.02
CA LEU A 70 -0.16 -13.02 3.56
C LEU A 70 -0.31 -13.21 5.07
N GLY A 71 -0.41 -12.12 5.84
CA GLY A 71 -0.76 -12.22 7.26
C GLY A 71 -2.26 -12.09 7.51
N ILE A 72 -2.79 -12.86 8.45
CA ILE A 72 -4.17 -12.75 8.94
C ILE A 72 -4.19 -12.15 10.35
N ILE A 73 -4.67 -10.91 10.49
CA ILE A 73 -4.77 -10.24 11.80
C ILE A 73 -5.80 -10.96 12.68
N HIS A 74 -5.39 -11.35 13.88
CA HIS A 74 -6.25 -12.03 14.84
C HIS A 74 -7.43 -11.15 15.32
N ARG A 75 -8.45 -11.78 15.92
CA ARG A 75 -9.67 -11.09 16.38
C ARG A 75 -9.75 -10.85 17.89
N PHE A 76 -8.74 -11.27 18.66
CA PHE A 76 -8.69 -11.13 20.12
C PHE A 76 -8.36 -9.69 20.56
N MET A 77 -9.09 -8.73 19.99
CA MET A 77 -9.04 -7.30 20.29
C MET A 77 -10.34 -6.63 19.86
N SER A 78 -10.54 -5.37 20.27
CA SER A 78 -11.72 -4.60 19.83
C SER A 78 -11.74 -4.44 18.31
N MET A 79 -12.93 -4.21 17.76
CA MET A 79 -13.13 -4.00 16.33
C MET A 79 -12.28 -2.84 15.80
N GLU A 80 -12.20 -1.76 16.55
CA GLU A 80 -11.45 -0.55 16.23
C GLU A 80 -9.95 -0.82 16.21
N LYS A 81 -9.44 -1.61 17.18
CA LYS A 81 -8.04 -2.01 17.23
C LYS A 81 -7.68 -2.90 16.04
N GLN A 82 -8.52 -3.87 15.70
CA GLN A 82 -8.27 -4.75 14.57
C GLN A 82 -8.26 -3.98 13.25
N ALA A 83 -9.21 -3.06 13.06
CA ALA A 83 -9.25 -2.15 11.92
C ALA A 83 -8.03 -1.22 11.88
N ALA A 84 -7.52 -0.78 13.03
CA ALA A 84 -6.30 0.02 13.12
C ALA A 84 -5.06 -0.78 12.69
N GLU A 85 -4.93 -2.06 13.08
CA GLU A 85 -3.86 -2.95 12.62
C GLU A 85 -3.91 -3.13 11.10
N VAL A 86 -5.09 -3.38 10.53
CA VAL A 86 -5.27 -3.43 9.06
C VAL A 86 -4.81 -2.12 8.41
N LYS A 87 -5.27 -0.97 8.93
CA LYS A 87 -4.85 0.35 8.42
C LYS A 87 -3.33 0.54 8.49
N LYS A 88 -2.65 0.06 9.53
CA LYS A 88 -1.18 0.10 9.62
C LYS A 88 -0.55 -0.66 8.46
N VAL A 89 -1.01 -1.88 8.17
CA VAL A 89 -0.48 -2.66 7.03
C VAL A 89 -0.75 -1.97 5.69
N LYS A 90 -2.00 -1.53 5.44
CA LYS A 90 -2.39 -0.87 4.19
C LYS A 90 -1.71 0.49 3.98
N ARG A 91 -1.24 1.14 5.05
CA ARG A 91 -0.48 2.40 5.00
C ARG A 91 1.03 2.20 5.04
N HIS A 92 1.51 1.00 5.38
CA HIS A 92 2.94 0.74 5.49
C HIS A 92 3.64 0.91 4.14
N GLU A 93 3.00 0.42 3.08
CA GLU A 93 3.38 0.72 1.72
C GLU A 93 2.17 1.10 0.87
N GLY A 94 2.44 2.01 -0.04
CA GLY A 94 1.61 2.37 -1.17
C GLY A 94 2.42 3.36 -2.00
N PHE A 95 2.39 3.24 -3.33
CA PHE A 95 3.03 4.27 -4.16
C PHE A 95 2.24 5.59 -4.17
N ILE A 96 1.03 5.59 -3.58
CA ILE A 96 0.15 6.75 -3.46
C ILE A 96 0.08 7.21 -2.00
N LEU A 97 0.46 8.46 -1.75
CA LEU A 97 0.25 9.19 -0.50
C LEU A 97 -1.10 9.91 -0.57
N TYR A 98 -2.12 9.40 0.12
CA TYR A 98 -3.49 9.95 0.06
C TYR A 98 -3.70 11.29 0.77
N LYS A 99 -2.86 11.61 1.77
CA LYS A 99 -2.91 12.88 2.49
C LYS A 99 -1.56 13.59 2.38
N PRO A 100 -1.20 14.11 1.18
CA PRO A 100 0.00 14.90 1.04
C PRO A 100 -0.14 16.22 1.81
N PHE A 101 0.99 16.77 2.26
CA PHE A 101 0.97 18.10 2.88
C PHE A 101 0.68 19.17 1.84
N THR A 102 -0.24 20.07 2.18
CA THR A 102 -0.67 21.17 1.34
C THR A 102 -0.41 22.54 1.97
N LEU A 103 -0.38 23.56 1.11
CA LEU A 103 -0.33 24.98 1.45
C LEU A 103 -1.27 25.74 0.50
N PHE A 104 -1.64 26.96 0.89
CA PHE A 104 -2.43 27.84 0.03
C PHE A 104 -1.53 28.72 -0.84
N PRO A 105 -2.02 29.22 -1.99
CA PRO A 105 -1.25 30.13 -2.85
C PRO A 105 -0.73 31.38 -2.12
N TRP A 106 -1.50 31.89 -1.17
CA TRP A 106 -1.17 33.08 -0.36
C TRP A 106 -0.34 32.78 0.89
N SER A 107 -0.06 31.50 1.19
CA SER A 107 0.88 31.16 2.26
C SER A 107 2.24 31.79 1.97
N THR A 108 2.94 32.26 3.00
CA THR A 108 4.25 32.89 2.81
C THR A 108 5.36 31.86 2.63
N VAL A 109 6.47 32.24 2.00
CA VAL A 109 7.67 31.38 1.92
C VAL A 109 8.18 31.01 3.32
N THR A 110 8.05 31.92 4.29
CA THR A 110 8.41 31.66 5.69
C THR A 110 7.56 30.55 6.31
N GLU A 111 6.23 30.60 6.15
CA GLU A 111 5.33 29.52 6.58
C GLU A 111 5.69 28.19 5.94
N ALA A 112 6.01 28.19 4.65
CA ALA A 112 6.39 26.98 3.93
C ALA A 112 7.69 26.36 4.49
N ARG A 113 8.68 27.18 4.86
CA ARG A 113 9.93 26.72 5.49
C ARG A 113 9.70 26.14 6.88
N LEU A 114 8.95 26.83 7.73
CA LEU A 114 8.59 26.34 9.06
C LEU A 114 7.86 24.99 8.99
N LYS A 115 6.89 24.88 8.08
CA LYS A 115 6.16 23.64 7.87
C LYS A 115 7.05 22.53 7.32
N ALA A 116 8.03 22.86 6.47
CA ALA A 116 9.01 21.88 5.96
C ALA A 116 9.88 21.31 7.08
N GLU A 117 10.31 22.15 8.02
CA GLU A 117 11.08 21.73 9.19
C GLU A 117 10.26 20.88 10.15
N GLU A 118 9.05 21.32 10.49
CA GLU A 118 8.13 20.61 11.38
C GLU A 118 7.76 19.22 10.84
N THR A 119 7.38 19.15 9.56
CA THR A 119 6.89 17.92 8.94
C THR A 119 8.00 17.05 8.36
N LYS A 120 9.24 17.57 8.28
CA LYS A 120 10.40 16.94 7.60
C LYS A 120 10.10 16.59 6.14
N VAL A 121 9.28 17.37 5.46
CA VAL A 121 8.89 17.17 4.06
C VAL A 121 9.52 18.22 3.14
N SER A 122 9.92 17.80 1.94
CA SER A 122 10.66 18.60 0.96
C SER A 122 9.80 19.24 -0.13
N SER A 123 8.47 19.20 0.00
CA SER A 123 7.55 19.77 -0.99
C SER A 123 6.11 19.80 -0.49
N PHE A 124 5.35 20.74 -1.03
CA PHE A 124 3.93 20.91 -0.77
C PHE A 124 3.14 20.95 -2.05
N ILE A 125 1.96 20.34 -2.07
CA ILE A 125 0.98 20.61 -3.13
C ILE A 125 0.25 21.90 -2.77
N ILE A 126 0.17 22.83 -3.71
CA ILE A 126 -0.54 24.09 -3.49
C ILE A 126 -1.99 23.88 -3.90
N THR A 127 -2.93 24.19 -3.01
CA THR A 127 -4.37 23.98 -3.24
C THR A 127 -5.18 25.22 -2.90
N ASP A 128 -6.32 25.42 -3.55
CA ASP A 128 -7.31 26.41 -3.11
C ASP A 128 -8.17 25.90 -1.94
N GLU A 129 -9.10 26.72 -1.43
CA GLU A 129 -10.02 26.37 -0.34
C GLU A 129 -10.96 25.20 -0.68
N LYS A 130 -11.06 24.81 -1.96
CA LYS A 130 -11.89 23.72 -2.46
C LYS A 130 -11.06 22.45 -2.74
N ASP A 131 -9.82 22.40 -2.26
CA ASP A 131 -8.80 21.37 -2.49
C ASP A 131 -8.35 21.22 -3.95
N ARG A 132 -8.58 22.23 -4.81
CA ARG A 132 -8.14 22.15 -6.21
C ARG A 132 -6.67 22.47 -6.32
N VAL A 133 -5.94 21.67 -7.09
CA VAL A 133 -4.50 21.81 -7.24
C VAL A 133 -4.16 23.06 -8.06
N LYS A 134 -3.41 23.98 -7.47
CA LYS A 134 -2.92 25.23 -8.07
C LYS A 134 -1.44 25.23 -8.44
N GLY A 135 -0.71 24.24 -7.96
CA GLY A 135 0.70 24.09 -8.26
C GLY A 135 1.40 23.13 -7.33
N ILE A 136 2.72 23.09 -7.44
CA ILE A 136 3.60 22.37 -6.53
C ILE A 136 4.77 23.26 -6.12
N LEU A 137 5.06 23.23 -4.84
CA LEU A 137 6.23 23.89 -4.27
C LEU A 137 7.24 22.83 -3.86
N THR A 138 8.47 22.94 -4.33
CA THR A 138 9.56 22.00 -4.05
C THR A 138 10.66 22.64 -3.22
N ARG A 139 11.51 21.81 -2.63
CA ARG A 139 12.71 22.26 -1.92
C ARG A 139 13.59 23.17 -2.78
N ARG A 140 13.67 22.92 -4.10
CA ARG A 140 14.47 23.74 -5.00
C ARG A 140 13.93 25.17 -5.05
N ASP A 141 12.62 25.32 -5.16
CA ASP A 141 11.95 26.62 -5.22
C ASP A 141 12.17 27.41 -3.92
N LEU A 142 12.11 26.74 -2.75
CA LEU A 142 12.38 27.36 -1.45
C LEU A 142 13.84 27.81 -1.25
N ILE A 143 14.80 27.11 -1.87
CA ILE A 143 16.24 27.45 -1.80
C ILE A 143 16.53 28.72 -2.60
N PHE A 144 15.88 28.89 -3.76
CA PHE A 144 16.09 30.03 -4.65
C PHE A 144 15.15 31.21 -4.37
N ALA A 145 14.31 31.13 -3.34
CA ALA A 145 13.43 32.22 -2.95
C ALA A 145 14.22 33.35 -2.26
N GLU A 146 14.24 34.53 -2.90
CA GLU A 146 14.89 35.74 -2.36
C GLU A 146 14.00 36.48 -1.36
N ASN A 147 12.68 36.53 -1.61
CA ASN A 147 11.72 37.19 -0.74
C ASN A 147 11.00 36.18 0.17
N ASN A 148 11.37 36.15 1.45
CA ASN A 148 10.79 35.23 2.42
C ASN A 148 9.37 35.62 2.89
N ALA A 149 8.96 36.87 2.66
CA ALA A 149 7.64 37.37 3.03
C ALA A 149 6.62 37.26 1.88
N GLY A 150 7.07 37.01 0.65
CA GLY A 150 6.22 36.86 -0.52
C GLY A 150 5.36 35.58 -0.48
N PRO A 151 4.26 35.55 -1.25
CA PRO A 151 3.40 34.38 -1.36
C PRO A 151 4.09 33.25 -2.14
N VAL A 152 3.82 32.00 -1.74
CA VAL A 152 4.39 30.80 -2.42
C VAL A 152 3.95 30.70 -3.88
N SER A 153 2.85 31.34 -4.27
CA SER A 153 2.37 31.41 -5.65
C SER A 153 3.38 32.01 -6.63
N GLU A 154 4.29 32.86 -6.17
CA GLU A 154 5.31 33.50 -7.01
C GLU A 154 6.47 32.57 -7.36
N ILE A 155 6.74 31.57 -6.52
CA ILE A 155 7.90 30.68 -6.65
C ILE A 155 7.53 29.23 -6.98
N MET A 156 6.26 28.84 -6.83
CA MET A 156 5.80 27.48 -7.14
C MET A 156 5.82 27.20 -8.64
N THR A 157 5.83 25.92 -9.00
CA THR A 157 5.46 25.51 -10.37
C THR A 157 3.92 25.61 -10.50
N PRO A 158 3.40 26.45 -11.40
CA PRO A 158 1.96 26.71 -11.52
C PRO A 158 1.18 25.56 -12.16
N GLU A 159 -0.15 25.58 -12.00
CA GLU A 159 -1.12 24.58 -12.46
C GLU A 159 -0.95 24.22 -13.95
N ASP A 160 -0.70 25.20 -14.82
CA ASP A 160 -0.54 25.04 -16.27
C ASP A 160 0.70 24.24 -16.68
N LYS A 161 1.74 24.23 -15.83
CA LYS A 161 2.99 23.49 -16.06
C LYS A 161 3.06 22.20 -15.24
N LEU A 162 2.05 21.95 -14.40
CA LEU A 162 2.02 20.80 -13.52
C LEU A 162 1.56 19.56 -14.26
N ILE A 163 2.32 18.48 -14.12
CA ILE A 163 1.89 17.17 -14.61
C ILE A 163 1.17 16.45 -13.48
N ALA A 164 -0.12 16.21 -13.66
CA ALA A 164 -0.97 15.45 -12.76
C ALA A 164 -1.49 14.16 -13.42
N ALA A 165 -1.95 13.22 -12.61
CA ALA A 165 -2.54 11.97 -13.07
C ALA A 165 -3.92 11.72 -12.41
N PRO A 166 -4.80 10.91 -13.02
CA PRO A 166 -6.05 10.53 -12.38
C PRO A 166 -5.83 9.55 -11.24
N GLN A 167 -6.75 9.53 -10.26
CA GLN A 167 -6.70 8.65 -9.08
C GLN A 167 -6.51 7.16 -9.41
N ASN A 168 -7.04 6.68 -10.54
CA ASN A 168 -7.01 5.26 -10.93
C ASN A 168 -5.75 4.84 -11.69
N ILE A 169 -4.68 5.64 -11.65
CA ILE A 169 -3.42 5.31 -12.32
C ILE A 169 -2.76 4.07 -11.71
N THR A 170 -2.21 3.22 -12.57
CA THR A 170 -1.45 2.03 -12.14
C THR A 170 -0.01 2.40 -11.81
N TYR A 171 0.64 1.61 -10.96
CA TYR A 171 2.07 1.78 -10.66
C TYR A 171 2.94 1.89 -11.91
N LYS A 172 2.72 0.99 -12.89
CA LYS A 172 3.48 0.96 -14.15
C LYS A 172 3.35 2.29 -14.92
N LYS A 173 2.12 2.79 -15.07
CA LYS A 173 1.86 4.07 -15.76
C LYS A 173 2.45 5.25 -14.98
N ALA A 174 2.30 5.27 -13.66
CA ALA A 174 2.88 6.32 -12.82
C ALA A 174 4.42 6.38 -12.96
N LYS A 175 5.08 5.21 -12.94
CA LYS A 175 6.52 5.08 -13.17
C LYS A 175 6.94 5.60 -14.55
N GLU A 176 6.16 5.29 -15.58
CA GLU A 176 6.39 5.79 -16.94
C GLU A 176 6.27 7.31 -17.04
N ILE A 177 5.25 7.92 -16.40
CA ILE A 177 5.06 9.39 -16.37
C ILE A 177 6.24 10.07 -15.65
N LEU A 178 6.58 9.62 -14.44
CA LEU A 178 7.69 10.20 -13.67
C LEU A 178 9.01 10.11 -14.45
N LYS A 179 9.28 8.97 -15.12
CA LYS A 179 10.47 8.78 -15.98
C LYS A 179 10.44 9.69 -17.20
N LYS A 180 9.32 9.74 -17.93
CA LYS A 180 9.19 10.52 -19.18
C LYS A 180 9.39 12.00 -18.94
N HIS A 181 8.82 12.52 -17.87
CA HIS A 181 8.85 13.95 -17.57
C HIS A 181 9.98 14.36 -16.61
N LYS A 182 10.79 13.38 -16.13
CA LYS A 182 11.90 13.60 -15.19
C LYS A 182 11.49 14.38 -13.94
N ILE A 183 10.31 14.06 -13.42
CA ILE A 183 9.74 14.66 -12.20
C ILE A 183 9.76 13.65 -11.05
N GLU A 184 9.89 14.14 -9.82
CA GLU A 184 9.92 13.30 -8.62
C GLU A 184 8.55 13.14 -7.96
N LYS A 185 7.58 13.98 -8.34
CA LYS A 185 6.29 14.12 -7.64
C LYS A 185 5.19 14.23 -8.66
N LEU A 186 4.20 13.35 -8.57
CA LEU A 186 3.07 13.25 -9.47
C LEU A 186 1.77 13.36 -8.65
N PRO A 187 1.15 14.55 -8.59
CA PRO A 187 -0.12 14.75 -7.93
C PRO A 187 -1.22 13.92 -8.61
N LEU A 188 -2.12 13.37 -7.79
CA LEU A 188 -3.31 12.68 -8.24
C LEU A 188 -4.53 13.56 -8.05
N VAL A 189 -5.31 13.72 -9.11
CA VAL A 189 -6.49 14.59 -9.10
C VAL A 189 -7.75 13.86 -9.57
N ASP A 190 -8.91 14.37 -9.15
CA ASP A 190 -10.20 13.94 -9.67
C ASP A 190 -10.59 14.72 -10.96
N ARG A 191 -11.82 14.52 -11.45
CA ARG A 191 -12.34 15.20 -12.64
C ARG A 191 -12.52 16.72 -12.46
N ASN A 192 -12.57 17.21 -11.22
CA ASN A 192 -12.75 18.62 -10.86
C ASN A 192 -11.43 19.29 -10.45
N ASN A 193 -10.30 18.64 -10.76
CA ASN A 193 -8.94 19.03 -10.36
C ASN A 193 -8.71 19.07 -8.83
N LYS A 194 -9.53 18.35 -8.04
CA LYS A 194 -9.30 18.22 -6.59
C LYS A 194 -8.17 17.24 -6.29
N LEU A 195 -7.33 17.57 -5.32
CA LEU A 195 -6.24 16.72 -4.87
C LEU A 195 -6.76 15.48 -4.16
N ILE A 196 -6.37 14.31 -4.65
CA ILE A 196 -6.73 13.00 -4.09
C ILE A 196 -5.51 12.30 -3.48
N GLY A 197 -4.31 12.61 -3.95
CA GLY A 197 -3.09 12.04 -3.43
C GLY A 197 -1.83 12.49 -4.17
N LEU A 198 -0.71 11.86 -3.83
CA LEU A 198 0.61 12.18 -4.39
C LEU A 198 1.43 10.91 -4.57
N ILE A 199 1.99 10.71 -5.75
CA ILE A 199 2.98 9.67 -6.01
C ILE A 199 4.36 10.30 -6.00
N THR A 200 5.33 9.67 -5.34
CA THR A 200 6.71 10.15 -5.30
C THR A 200 7.69 9.15 -5.92
N ALA A 201 8.78 9.62 -6.52
CA ALA A 201 9.85 8.75 -7.02
C ALA A 201 10.39 7.84 -5.91
N LYS A 202 10.54 8.36 -4.69
CA LYS A 202 10.93 7.59 -3.50
C LYS A 202 9.95 6.43 -3.21
N SER A 203 8.65 6.68 -3.33
CA SER A 203 7.64 5.61 -3.14
C SER A 203 7.72 4.53 -4.22
N ILE A 204 8.13 4.89 -5.44
CA ILE A 204 8.35 3.93 -6.53
C ILE A 204 9.62 3.09 -6.33
N GLU A 205 10.68 3.72 -5.83
CA GLU A 205 11.96 3.08 -5.50
C GLU A 205 11.79 2.05 -4.37
N HIS A 206 11.03 2.39 -3.33
CA HIS A 206 10.77 1.46 -2.22
C HIS A 206 10.07 0.19 -2.73
N GLN A 207 9.14 0.32 -3.67
CA GLN A 207 8.44 -0.82 -4.26
C GLN A 207 9.34 -1.72 -5.12
N THR A 208 10.47 -1.22 -5.64
CA THR A 208 11.47 -2.07 -6.33
C THR A 208 12.29 -2.95 -5.39
N LEU A 209 12.36 -2.63 -4.09
CA LEU A 209 13.09 -3.45 -3.10
C LEU A 209 12.36 -4.77 -2.82
N TYR A 210 11.03 -4.77 -2.86
CA TYR A 210 10.20 -5.94 -2.56
C TYR A 210 9.46 -6.45 -3.79
N LYS A 211 10.21 -6.95 -4.79
CA LYS A 211 9.63 -7.48 -6.04
C LYS A 211 8.62 -8.61 -5.82
N SER A 212 8.81 -9.40 -4.77
CA SER A 212 7.92 -10.51 -4.42
C SER A 212 6.78 -10.09 -3.49
N ALA A 213 6.59 -8.80 -3.21
CA ALA A 213 5.57 -8.38 -2.26
C ALA A 213 4.15 -8.69 -2.75
N THR A 214 3.34 -9.26 -1.86
CA THR A 214 1.90 -9.45 -2.09
C THR A 214 1.20 -8.11 -1.96
N THR A 215 0.93 -7.47 -3.10
CA THR A 215 0.31 -6.15 -3.15
C THR A 215 -1.07 -6.18 -3.80
N ASP A 216 -1.89 -5.18 -3.48
CA ASP A 216 -3.14 -4.90 -4.17
C ASP A 216 -2.90 -4.09 -5.45
N ARG A 217 -3.97 -3.78 -6.19
CA ARG A 217 -3.90 -3.01 -7.45
C ARG A 217 -3.32 -1.58 -7.28
N TYR A 218 -3.27 -1.07 -6.06
CA TYR A 218 -2.73 0.24 -5.68
C TYR A 218 -1.31 0.12 -5.11
N GLY A 219 -0.69 -1.06 -5.20
CA GLY A 219 0.65 -1.31 -4.68
C GLY A 219 0.74 -1.29 -3.16
N ARG A 220 -0.39 -1.38 -2.45
CA ARG A 220 -0.38 -1.50 -0.98
C ARG A 220 -0.24 -2.96 -0.60
N LEU A 221 0.46 -3.25 0.49
CA LEU A 221 0.56 -4.62 1.01
C LEU A 221 -0.84 -5.20 1.24
N ARG A 222 -1.02 -6.47 0.89
CA ARG A 222 -2.26 -7.19 1.21
C ARG A 222 -2.25 -7.67 2.64
N VAL A 223 -3.43 -7.71 3.26
CA VAL A 223 -3.62 -8.22 4.61
C VAL A 223 -5.00 -8.87 4.71
N GLY A 224 -5.09 -9.98 5.44
CA GLY A 224 -6.37 -10.56 5.84
C GLY A 224 -6.68 -10.27 7.31
N ALA A 225 -7.92 -10.49 7.72
CA ALA A 225 -8.32 -10.37 9.12
C ALA A 225 -9.35 -11.43 9.51
N ALA A 226 -9.18 -12.01 10.70
CA ALA A 226 -10.11 -13.00 11.21
C ALA A 226 -11.41 -12.36 11.70
N VAL A 227 -12.53 -12.98 11.35
CA VAL A 227 -13.87 -12.61 11.81
C VAL A 227 -14.51 -13.87 12.42
N GLY A 228 -15.25 -13.69 13.53
CA GLY A 228 -15.98 -14.80 14.17
C GLY A 228 -17.29 -15.12 13.44
N ALA A 229 -18.00 -16.15 13.88
CA ALA A 229 -19.31 -16.53 13.32
C ALA A 229 -20.50 -16.13 14.22
N VAL A 230 -20.25 -15.51 15.38
CA VAL A 230 -21.24 -15.22 16.41
C VAL A 230 -21.07 -13.79 16.90
N GLY A 231 -22.19 -13.10 17.16
CA GLY A 231 -22.21 -11.77 17.76
C GLY A 231 -21.94 -10.66 16.74
N ASP A 232 -20.93 -9.82 17.01
CA ASP A 232 -20.58 -8.58 16.33
C ASP A 232 -19.93 -8.76 14.94
N PHE A 233 -20.01 -9.95 14.33
CA PHE A 233 -19.20 -10.31 13.18
C PHE A 233 -19.50 -9.48 11.92
N MET A 234 -20.75 -9.07 11.71
CA MET A 234 -21.14 -8.23 10.58
C MET A 234 -20.58 -6.82 10.69
N ASP A 235 -20.73 -6.19 11.87
CA ASP A 235 -20.19 -4.86 12.13
C ASP A 235 -18.66 -4.89 12.06
N ARG A 236 -18.04 -5.96 12.57
CA ARG A 236 -16.59 -6.17 12.48
C ARG A 236 -16.13 -6.29 11.04
N ALA A 237 -16.80 -7.11 10.24
CA ALA A 237 -16.48 -7.25 8.82
C ALA A 237 -16.60 -5.90 8.10
N LYS A 238 -17.65 -5.13 8.38
CA LYS A 238 -17.84 -3.78 7.82
C LYS A 238 -16.68 -2.85 8.18
N ALA A 239 -16.30 -2.79 9.46
CA ALA A 239 -15.18 -1.96 9.92
C ALA A 239 -13.84 -2.37 9.27
N LEU A 240 -13.62 -3.66 9.05
CA LEU A 240 -12.42 -4.18 8.38
C LEU A 240 -12.41 -3.86 6.87
N ILE A 241 -13.57 -3.94 6.21
CA ILE A 241 -13.72 -3.53 4.80
C ILE A 241 -13.42 -2.03 4.66
N GLU A 242 -13.96 -1.20 5.55
CA GLU A 242 -13.67 0.24 5.60
C GLU A 242 -12.19 0.54 5.89
N ALA A 243 -11.53 -0.31 6.68
CA ALA A 243 -10.09 -0.27 6.89
C ALA A 243 -9.26 -0.70 5.68
N GLY A 244 -9.87 -1.40 4.72
CA GLY A 244 -9.26 -1.84 3.47
C GLY A 244 -8.63 -3.24 3.52
N VAL A 245 -9.18 -4.14 4.34
CA VAL A 245 -8.78 -5.56 4.36
C VAL A 245 -8.98 -6.23 2.99
N ASP A 246 -8.13 -7.20 2.64
CA ASP A 246 -8.18 -7.90 1.34
C ASP A 246 -8.81 -9.29 1.42
N ALA A 247 -8.75 -9.95 2.58
CA ALA A 247 -9.20 -11.32 2.81
C ALA A 247 -9.81 -11.52 4.20
#